data_AF-A0A3D4LP50-F1
#
_entry.id   AF-A0A3D4LP50-F1
#
_cell.length_a   1.000
_cell.length_b   1.000
_cell.length_c   1.000
_cell.angle_alpha   90.00
_cell.angle_beta   90.00
_cell.angle_gamma   90.00
#
_symmetry.space_group_name_H-M   'P 1'
#
loop_
_entity.id
_entity.type
_entity.pdbx_description
1 polymer ?
#
loop_
_entity_poly.entity_id
_entity_poly.type
_entity_poly.pdbx_seq_one_letter_code
_entity_poly.pdbx_strand_id
1 'polypeptide(L)'
;MLRDETDGEIGNDELRFVSDYRMNLVIPSEITDFHKFRTSVGTVLELLKYSKDKKNMEELVQMHQSKGNLEADAVQVINHFSNLKLDVEKKKGEISMWKAWEDQKMEGVMEGRWEGALESKIQLVIKKISKGMSVS
;
A
#
# COMPACT_ATOMS: atom_id res chain seq x y z
N MET A 1 25.94 -14.35 22.75
CA MET A 1 25.74 -13.06 22.07
C MET A 1 24.37 -13.09 21.41
N LEU A 2 23.35 -12.60 22.13
CA LEU A 2 22.03 -12.32 21.58
C LEU A 2 21.92 -10.78 21.60
N ARG A 3 21.62 -10.19 20.44
CA ARG A 3 21.42 -8.75 20.31
C ARG A 3 20.18 -8.37 21.12
N ASP A 4 20.39 -7.46 22.05
CA ASP A 4 19.35 -6.69 22.73
C ASP A 4 18.89 -5.63 21.72
N GLU A 5 17.74 -5.86 21.08
CA GLU A 5 17.05 -4.81 20.32
C GLU A 5 16.35 -3.95 21.36
N THR A 6 16.96 -2.82 21.69
CA THR A 6 16.36 -1.81 22.55
C THR A 6 15.10 -1.29 21.86
N ASP A 7 13.93 -1.72 22.31
CA ASP A 7 12.66 -1.03 22.07
C ASP A 7 12.85 0.42 22.56
N GLY A 8 12.99 1.35 21.62
CA GLY A 8 13.13 2.77 21.95
C GLY A 8 11.85 3.24 22.63
N GLU A 9 11.93 3.52 23.93
CA GLU A 9 10.80 4.12 24.66
C GLU A 9 10.42 5.44 23.99
N ILE A 10 9.19 5.51 23.49
CA ILE A 10 8.62 6.71 22.90
C ILE A 10 8.53 7.75 24.03
N GLY A 11 9.26 8.85 23.90
CA GLY A 11 9.25 9.95 24.85
C GLY A 11 7.86 10.58 24.95
N ASN A 12 7.50 11.09 26.13
CA ASN A 12 6.22 11.77 26.39
C ASN A 12 5.93 12.92 25.40
N ASP A 13 7.00 13.50 24.85
CA ASP A 13 7.00 14.56 23.86
C ASP A 13 6.64 14.10 22.43
N GLU A 14 6.66 12.80 22.16
CA GLU A 14 6.26 12.21 20.87
C GLU A 14 4.81 11.71 20.91
N LEU A 15 4.32 11.29 22.08
CA LEU A 15 2.92 10.87 22.31
C LEU A 15 1.90 11.95 21.94
N ARG A 16 2.26 13.23 22.06
CA ARG A 16 1.40 14.36 21.63
C ARG A 16 1.14 14.41 20.12
N PHE A 17 1.92 13.71 19.29
CA PHE A 17 1.66 13.54 17.87
C PHE A 17 0.90 12.25 17.54
N VAL A 18 0.79 11.33 18.51
CA VAL A 18 0.04 10.08 18.35
C VAL A 18 -1.39 10.32 18.80
N SER A 19 -2.33 10.15 17.87
CA SER A 19 -3.74 10.27 18.20
C SER A 19 -4.19 9.18 19.17
N ASP A 20 -4.89 9.57 20.23
CA ASP A 20 -5.49 8.67 21.23
C ASP A 20 -6.78 8.01 20.69
N TYR A 21 -6.62 7.14 19.69
CA TYR A 21 -7.70 6.33 19.14
C TYR A 21 -7.73 4.95 19.79
N ARG A 22 -8.94 4.47 20.12
CA ARG A 22 -9.11 3.08 20.56
C ARG A 22 -8.88 2.13 19.40
N MET A 23 -7.78 1.38 19.46
CA MET A 23 -7.44 0.35 18.50
C MET A 23 -8.15 -0.96 18.85
N ASN A 24 -8.95 -1.48 17.91
CA ASN A 24 -9.54 -2.80 18.02
C ASN A 24 -8.78 -3.75 17.08
N LEU A 25 -8.03 -4.69 17.65
CA LEU A 25 -7.35 -5.72 16.89
C LEU A 25 -8.31 -6.89 16.64
N VAL A 26 -8.36 -7.34 15.39
CA VAL A 26 -9.23 -8.44 14.96
C VAL A 26 -8.37 -9.49 14.26
N ILE A 27 -8.54 -10.75 14.66
CA ILE A 27 -7.83 -11.88 14.08
C ILE A 27 -8.79 -12.62 13.13
N PRO A 28 -8.64 -12.52 11.80
CA PRO A 28 -9.60 -13.07 10.85
C PRO A 28 -9.88 -14.57 11.03
N SER A 29 -8.86 -15.35 11.41
CA SER A 29 -9.00 -16.80 11.63
C SER A 29 -9.92 -17.18 12.79
N GLU A 30 -10.06 -16.30 13.78
CA GLU A 30 -10.89 -16.53 14.97
C GLU A 30 -12.35 -16.12 14.76
N ILE A 31 -12.64 -15.41 13.68
CA ILE A 31 -14.02 -14.99 13.36
C ILE A 31 -14.81 -16.18 12.84
N THR A 32 -15.94 -16.46 13.48
CA THR A 32 -16.85 -17.55 13.11
C THR A 32 -18.02 -17.08 12.23
N ASP A 33 -18.41 -15.82 12.36
CA ASP A 33 -19.57 -15.26 11.67
C ASP A 33 -19.25 -13.87 11.12
N PHE A 34 -19.01 -13.80 9.81
CA PHE A 34 -18.67 -12.58 9.09
C PHE A 34 -19.90 -11.72 8.74
N HIS A 35 -21.12 -12.22 8.91
CA HIS A 35 -22.34 -11.46 8.64
C HIS A 35 -22.63 -10.39 9.71
N LYS A 36 -21.91 -10.42 10.84
CA LYS A 36 -21.95 -9.36 11.86
C LYS A 36 -21.38 -8.04 11.37
N PHE A 37 -20.52 -8.07 10.35
CA PHE A 37 -20.02 -6.87 9.70
C PHE A 37 -21.07 -6.36 8.71
N ARG A 38 -21.52 -5.12 8.92
CA ARG A 38 -22.50 -4.47 8.03
C ARG A 38 -21.85 -3.85 6.80
N THR A 39 -20.52 -3.89 6.70
CA THR A 39 -19.71 -3.28 5.65
C THR A 39 -18.86 -4.33 4.95
N SER A 40 -18.26 -3.93 3.82
CA SER A 40 -17.33 -4.75 3.01
C SER A 40 -16.09 -5.23 3.77
N VAL A 41 -15.80 -4.67 4.96
CA VAL A 41 -14.74 -5.14 5.87
C VAL A 41 -14.95 -6.60 6.27
N GLY A 42 -16.18 -7.05 6.48
CA GLY A 42 -16.46 -8.45 6.80
C GLY A 42 -16.02 -9.39 5.69
N THR A 43 -16.33 -9.03 4.45
CA THR A 43 -15.94 -9.78 3.24
C THR A 43 -14.42 -9.84 3.09
N VAL A 44 -13.72 -8.73 3.33
CA VAL A 44 -12.25 -8.71 3.31
C VAL A 44 -11.67 -9.63 4.38
N LEU A 45 -12.17 -9.57 5.61
CA LEU A 45 -11.71 -10.43 6.70
C LEU A 45 -12.01 -11.92 6.42
N GLU A 46 -13.16 -12.22 5.81
CA GLU A 46 -13.53 -13.58 5.40
C GLU A 46 -12.54 -14.13 4.36
N LEU A 47 -12.19 -13.32 3.36
CA LEU A 47 -11.20 -13.73 2.35
C LEU A 47 -9.80 -13.87 2.94
N LEU A 48 -9.41 -12.99 3.87
CA LEU A 48 -8.13 -13.10 4.59
C LEU A 48 -8.04 -14.39 5.41
N LYS A 49 -9.15 -14.85 6.00
CA LYS A 49 -9.20 -16.14 6.73
C LYS A 49 -8.82 -17.31 5.82
N TYR A 50 -9.27 -17.30 4.57
CA TYR A 50 -8.94 -18.33 3.58
C TYR A 50 -7.76 -17.95 2.68
N SER A 51 -6.95 -16.96 3.07
CA SER A 51 -5.84 -16.45 2.26
C SER A 51 -4.83 -17.52 1.81
N LYS A 52 -4.70 -18.58 2.60
CA LYS A 52 -3.78 -19.70 2.35
C LYS A 52 -4.41 -20.84 1.53
N ASP A 53 -5.72 -20.82 1.32
CA ASP A 53 -6.47 -21.83 0.59
C ASP A 53 -7.03 -21.26 -0.71
N LYS A 54 -6.25 -21.46 -1.78
CA LYS A 54 -6.53 -20.89 -3.09
C LYS A 54 -7.91 -21.28 -3.64
N LYS A 55 -8.37 -22.52 -3.38
CA LYS A 55 -9.63 -23.02 -3.93
C LYS A 55 -10.83 -22.38 -3.24
N ASN A 56 -10.82 -22.38 -1.90
CA ASN A 56 -11.88 -21.77 -1.10
C ASN A 56 -11.95 -20.26 -1.33
N MET A 57 -10.79 -19.63 -1.53
CA MET A 57 -10.69 -18.21 -1.86
C MET A 57 -11.31 -17.89 -3.23
N GLU A 58 -11.01 -18.66 -4.29
CA GLU A 58 -11.59 -18.46 -5.63
C GLU A 58 -13.12 -18.61 -5.61
N GLU A 59 -13.64 -19.61 -4.91
CA GLU A 59 -15.10 -19.82 -4.74
C GLU A 59 -15.78 -18.67 -4.00
N LEU A 60 -15.17 -18.17 -2.91
CA LEU A 60 -15.69 -17.04 -2.14
C LEU A 60 -15.71 -15.74 -2.95
N VAL A 61 -14.67 -15.49 -3.73
CA VAL A 61 -14.61 -14.32 -4.60
C VAL A 61 -15.74 -14.37 -5.62
N GLN A 62 -15.94 -15.49 -6.30
CA GLN A 62 -17.02 -15.63 -7.28
C GLN A 62 -18.40 -15.43 -6.64
N MET A 63 -18.61 -15.98 -5.44
CA MET A 63 -19.85 -15.79 -4.70
C MET A 63 -20.10 -14.30 -4.40
N HIS A 64 -19.11 -13.57 -3.87
CA HIS A 64 -19.27 -12.15 -3.50
C HIS A 64 -19.39 -11.22 -4.72
N GLN A 65 -18.68 -11.53 -5.81
CA GLN A 65 -18.83 -10.84 -7.10
C GLN A 65 -20.23 -11.04 -7.70
N SER A 66 -20.74 -12.27 -7.72
CA SER A 66 -22.09 -12.59 -8.24
C SER A 66 -23.21 -11.90 -7.45
N LYS A 67 -22.98 -11.60 -6.18
CA LYS A 67 -23.94 -10.92 -5.29
C LYS A 67 -23.88 -9.40 -5.40
N GLY A 68 -22.92 -8.83 -6.15
CA GLY A 68 -22.70 -7.39 -6.24
C GLY A 68 -22.28 -6.74 -4.90
N ASN A 69 -21.85 -7.56 -3.93
CA ASN A 69 -21.52 -7.14 -2.57
C ASN A 69 -20.06 -6.69 -2.43
N LEU A 70 -19.28 -6.78 -3.50
CA LEU A 70 -17.86 -6.48 -3.47
C LEU A 70 -17.61 -5.11 -4.09
N GLU A 71 -17.37 -4.12 -3.23
CA GLU A 71 -16.96 -2.78 -3.63
C GLU A 71 -15.56 -2.82 -4.26
N ALA A 72 -15.29 -1.91 -5.21
CA ALA A 72 -14.01 -1.85 -5.92
C ALA A 72 -12.80 -1.71 -4.97
N ASP A 73 -12.99 -1.01 -3.85
CA ASP A 73 -11.95 -0.85 -2.82
C ASP A 73 -11.68 -2.15 -2.06
N ALA A 74 -12.72 -2.96 -1.80
CA ALA A 74 -12.54 -4.28 -1.22
C ALA A 74 -11.75 -5.19 -2.16
N VAL A 75 -12.03 -5.16 -3.47
CA VAL A 75 -11.26 -5.93 -4.48
C VAL A 75 -9.78 -5.51 -4.50
N GLN A 76 -9.50 -4.19 -4.40
CA GLN A 76 -8.12 -3.69 -4.33
C GLN A 76 -7.39 -4.20 -3.09
N VAL A 77 -8.03 -4.13 -1.92
CA VAL A 77 -7.47 -4.64 -0.68
C VAL A 77 -7.21 -6.15 -0.78
N ILE A 78 -8.15 -6.92 -1.32
CA ILE A 78 -7.96 -8.36 -1.53
C ILE A 78 -6.78 -8.64 -2.45
N ASN A 79 -6.68 -7.99 -3.62
CA ASN A 79 -5.56 -8.17 -4.55
C ASN A 79 -4.21 -7.77 -3.94
N HIS A 80 -4.20 -6.87 -2.96
CA HIS A 80 -2.98 -6.45 -2.30
C HIS A 80 -2.53 -7.46 -1.23
N PHE A 81 -3.46 -7.92 -0.38
CA PHE A 81 -3.13 -8.83 0.72
C PHE A 81 -3.15 -10.31 0.33
N SER A 82 -3.76 -10.65 -0.80
CA SER A 82 -3.74 -11.99 -1.39
C SER A 82 -3.03 -11.94 -2.73
N ASN A 83 -2.30 -12.99 -3.12
CA ASN A 83 -1.67 -13.09 -4.44
C ASN A 83 -2.70 -13.29 -5.59
N LEU A 84 -3.94 -12.82 -5.42
CA LEU A 84 -4.98 -12.87 -6.43
C LEU A 84 -4.88 -11.70 -7.40
N LYS A 85 -5.32 -11.94 -8.64
CA LYS A 85 -5.47 -10.94 -9.68
C LYS A 85 -6.93 -10.87 -10.10
N LEU A 86 -7.77 -10.35 -9.21
CA LEU A 86 -9.18 -10.12 -9.51
C LEU A 86 -9.35 -8.89 -10.37
N ASP A 87 -10.20 -8.98 -11.38
CA ASP A 87 -10.49 -7.86 -12.26
C ASP A 87 -11.35 -6.81 -11.52
N VAL A 88 -11.00 -5.54 -11.70
CA VAL A 88 -11.70 -4.41 -11.07
C VAL A 88 -12.32 -3.57 -12.16
N GLU A 89 -13.63 -3.73 -12.39
CA GLU A 89 -14.39 -2.74 -13.15
C GLU A 89 -14.49 -1.46 -12.33
N LYS A 90 -13.55 -0.53 -12.54
CA LYS A 90 -13.59 0.79 -11.91
C LYS A 90 -14.81 1.57 -12.43
N LYS A 91 -15.70 1.99 -11.54
CA LYS A 91 -16.72 2.98 -11.89
C LYS A 91 -16.03 4.28 -12.30
N LYS A 92 -16.44 4.83 -13.45
CA LYS A 92 -15.88 6.04 -14.05
C LYS A 92 -16.14 7.24 -13.13
N GLY A 93 -15.17 7.62 -12.30
CA GLY A 93 -15.24 8.83 -11.45
C GLY A 93 -14.70 8.68 -10.02
N GLU A 94 -14.49 7.46 -9.51
CA GLU A 94 -13.84 7.24 -8.21
C GLU A 94 -12.33 7.25 -8.37
N ILE A 95 -11.69 8.36 -7.99
CA ILE A 95 -10.24 8.45 -7.86
C ILE A 95 -9.87 7.71 -6.57
N SER A 96 -9.34 6.49 -6.70
CA SER A 96 -8.78 5.75 -5.56
C SER A 96 -7.66 6.59 -4.90
N MET A 97 -7.79 6.87 -3.61
CA MET A 97 -6.79 7.63 -2.84
C MET A 97 -5.41 6.95 -2.87
N TRP A 98 -5.38 5.62 -2.94
CA TRP A 98 -4.16 4.83 -3.13
C TRP A 98 -3.51 5.11 -4.48
N LYS A 99 -4.31 5.20 -5.54
CA LYS A 99 -3.82 5.59 -6.86
C LYS A 99 -3.24 7.01 -6.84
N ALA A 100 -3.86 7.94 -6.12
CA ALA A 100 -3.32 9.29 -5.97
C ALA A 100 -1.95 9.28 -5.26
N TRP A 101 -1.77 8.46 -4.22
CA TRP A 101 -0.47 8.32 -3.56
C TRP A 101 0.57 7.66 -4.48
N GLU A 102 0.23 6.57 -5.19
CA GLU A 102 1.16 5.93 -6.14
C GLU A 102 1.58 6.90 -7.25
N ASP A 103 0.63 7.65 -7.80
CA ASP A 103 0.88 8.64 -8.85
C ASP A 103 1.81 9.76 -8.31
N GLN A 104 1.55 10.28 -7.10
CA GLN A 104 2.40 11.28 -6.44
C GLN A 104 3.82 10.75 -6.14
N LYS A 105 3.95 9.49 -5.71
CA LYS A 105 5.24 8.84 -5.47
C LYS A 105 6.02 8.70 -6.79
N MET A 106 5.36 8.30 -7.87
CA MET A 106 5.99 8.17 -9.18
C MET A 106 6.42 9.52 -9.74
N GLU A 107 5.62 10.57 -9.56
CA GLU A 107 5.96 11.94 -9.93
C GLU A 107 7.25 12.40 -9.23
N GLY A 108 7.33 12.23 -7.91
CA GLY A 108 8.55 12.55 -7.16
C GLY A 108 9.78 11.74 -7.59
N VAL A 109 9.61 10.46 -7.94
CA VAL A 109 10.72 9.64 -8.47
C VAL A 109 11.17 10.13 -9.85
N MET A 110 10.24 10.54 -10.71
CA MET A 110 10.58 11.10 -12.01
C MET A 110 11.32 12.42 -11.85
N GLU A 111 10.81 13.34 -11.05
CA GLU A 111 11.43 14.64 -10.77
C GLU A 111 12.86 14.47 -10.24
N GLY A 112 13.06 13.60 -9.25
CA GLY A 112 14.41 13.32 -8.72
C GLY A 112 15.37 12.71 -9.75
N ARG A 113 14.87 11.90 -10.71
CA ARG A 113 15.70 11.40 -11.83
C ARG A 113 16.11 12.52 -12.79
N TRP A 114 15.19 13.45 -13.07
CA TRP A 114 15.45 14.60 -13.94
C TRP A 114 16.47 15.55 -13.30
N GLU A 115 16.27 15.89 -12.03
CA GLU A 115 17.20 16.72 -11.26
C GLU A 115 18.58 16.07 -11.16
N GLY A 116 18.65 14.80 -10.76
CA GLY A 116 19.94 14.09 -10.65
C GLY A 116 20.68 13.97 -11.99
N ALA A 117 19.98 13.82 -13.10
CA ALA A 117 20.59 13.82 -14.44
C ALA A 117 21.12 15.21 -14.82
N LEU A 118 20.42 16.28 -14.46
CA LEU A 118 20.85 17.65 -14.70
C LEU A 118 22.07 18.01 -13.84
N GLU A 119 22.02 17.71 -12.54
CA GLU A 119 23.13 17.90 -11.61
C GLU A 119 24.38 17.15 -12.07
N SER A 120 24.22 15.89 -12.51
CA SER A 120 25.32 15.10 -13.04
C SER A 120 25.98 15.74 -14.25
N LYS A 121 25.19 16.31 -15.17
CA LYS A 121 25.72 17.03 -16.34
C LYS A 121 26.47 18.30 -15.92
N ILE A 122 25.91 19.08 -14.99
CA ILE A 122 26.53 20.30 -14.46
C ILE A 122 27.88 19.96 -13.79
N GLN A 123 27.91 18.96 -12.92
CA GLN A 123 29.12 18.45 -12.27
C GLN A 123 30.19 18.05 -13.29
N LEU A 124 29.80 17.40 -14.38
CA LEU A 124 30.71 16.95 -15.44
C LEU A 124 31.30 18.13 -16.23
N VAL A 125 30.49 19.16 -16.52
CA VAL A 125 30.95 20.41 -17.14
C VAL A 125 31.92 21.14 -16.22
N ILE A 126 31.58 21.34 -14.95
CA ILE A 126 32.48 21.97 -13.95
C ILE A 126 33.81 21.22 -13.87
N LYS A 127 33.77 19.88 -13.83
CA LYS A 127 34.98 19.05 -13.82
C LYS A 127 35.82 19.21 -15.09
N LYS A 128 35.21 19.30 -16.27
CA LYS A 128 35.93 19.55 -17.53
C LYS A 128 36.63 20.91 -17.53
N ILE A 129 35.91 21.96 -17.13
CA ILE A 129 36.45 23.33 -17.03
C ILE A 129 37.62 23.38 -16.04
N SER A 130 37.47 22.77 -14.85
CA SER A 130 38.53 22.75 -13.83
C SER A 130 39.83 22.08 -14.30
N LYS A 131 39.74 21.18 -15.29
CA LYS A 131 40.88 20.47 -15.90
C LYS A 131 41.40 21.14 -17.17
N GLY A 132 40.89 22.33 -17.53
CA GLY A 132 41.29 23.05 -18.75
C GLY A 132 40.86 22.35 -20.04
N MET A 133 39.89 21.44 -19.98
CA MET A 133 39.40 20.73 -21.16
C MET A 133 38.31 21.56 -21.86
N SER A 134 38.32 21.54 -23.20
CA SER A 134 37.28 22.18 -24.00
C SER A 134 35.91 21.54 -23.74
N VAL A 135 34.89 22.37 -23.60
CA VAL A 135 33.48 21.96 -23.49
C VAL A 135 32.87 22.19 -24.88
N SER A 136 32.90 21.15 -25.72
CA SER A 136 32.19 21.08 -27.01
C SER A 136 30.92 20.25 -26.88
#